data_AF-A0A090WX54-F1
#
_entry.id   AF-A0A090WX54-F1
#
_cell.length_a   1.000
_cell.length_b   1.000
_cell.length_c   1.000
_cell.angle_alpha   90.00
_cell.angle_beta   90.00
_cell.angle_gamma   90.00
#
_symmetry.space_group_name_H-M   'P 1'
#
loop_
_entity.id
_entity.type
_entity.pdbx_description
1 polymer ?
#
loop_
_entity_poly.entity_id
_entity_poly.type
_entity_poly.pdbx_seq_one_letter_code
_entity_poly.pdbx_strand_id
1 'polypeptide(L)'
;MDEVFTGTGSVQIANNFIDVSKPSNLLVVRKESFAVTRYTRGGFQANSALLTEIYDQDNPQGSSDFRDLGYGFSSSSARTPPKYTELFEYTTSTTGFAYFIMPELRSEEVLLNRMEAYIMENRLEDALNDYNTMAPLRYSNGGQLTLGEVAAYYGGTEKDAMFSLVISERRKEFLREGLRWFDIKRLGLEVYHVVSTDGDGNVVTDVTLAGDDLRKAEQLPAKAIANGIEENPGY
;
A
#
# COMPACT_ATOMS: atom_id res chain seq x y z
N MET A 1 -13.64 8.26 7.48
CA MET A 1 -13.00 8.09 6.17
C MET A 1 -13.25 9.35 5.39
N ASP A 2 -12.20 9.89 4.78
CA ASP A 2 -12.30 11.09 3.96
C ASP A 2 -12.21 10.72 2.48
N GLU A 3 -12.72 11.60 1.62
CA GLU A 3 -12.53 11.51 0.16
C GLU A 3 -11.03 11.62 -0.19
N VAL A 4 -10.62 10.93 -1.25
CA VAL A 4 -9.27 11.09 -1.79
C VAL A 4 -9.12 12.48 -2.39
N PHE A 5 -8.12 13.22 -1.90
CA PHE A 5 -7.88 14.57 -2.40
C PHE A 5 -7.06 14.54 -3.70
N THR A 6 -7.68 14.98 -4.80
CA THR A 6 -7.11 15.00 -6.16
C THR A 6 -6.62 16.40 -6.57
N GLY A 7 -5.80 17.03 -5.73
CA GLY A 7 -5.20 18.34 -6.02
C GLY A 7 -4.24 18.33 -7.21
N THR A 8 -3.72 19.50 -7.61
CA THR A 8 -2.87 19.62 -8.82
C THR A 8 -1.38 19.38 -8.56
N GLY A 9 -0.92 19.42 -7.30
CA GLY A 9 0.48 19.27 -6.92
C GLY A 9 0.72 18.17 -5.89
N SER A 10 1.79 17.40 -6.07
CA SER A 10 2.15 16.29 -5.17
C SER A 10 2.35 16.74 -3.71
N VAL A 11 2.92 17.92 -3.47
CA VAL A 11 3.09 18.48 -2.12
C VAL A 11 1.74 18.83 -1.49
N GLN A 12 0.80 19.37 -2.26
CA GLN A 12 -0.53 19.70 -1.78
C GLN A 12 -1.30 18.44 -1.38
N ILE A 13 -1.22 17.40 -2.23
CA ILE A 13 -1.85 16.10 -1.96
C ILE A 13 -1.24 15.46 -0.71
N ALA A 14 0.09 15.46 -0.59
CA ALA A 14 0.78 14.93 0.57
C ALA A 14 0.38 15.68 1.86
N ASN A 15 0.38 17.02 1.83
CA ASN A 15 -0.02 17.83 2.98
C ASN A 15 -1.47 17.56 3.41
N ASN A 16 -2.37 17.35 2.46
CA ASN A 16 -3.75 16.99 2.75
C ASN A 16 -3.88 15.56 3.29
N PHE A 17 -3.06 14.61 2.82
CA PHE A 17 -3.03 13.24 3.33
C PHE A 17 -2.59 13.17 4.79
N ILE A 18 -1.57 13.95 5.17
CA ILE A 18 -0.98 13.95 6.52
C ILE A 18 -1.66 14.93 7.51
N ASP A 19 -2.72 15.61 7.08
CA ASP A 19 -3.36 16.66 7.88
C ASP A 19 -3.94 16.08 9.18
N VAL A 20 -3.49 16.62 10.32
CA VAL A 20 -3.92 16.19 11.66
C VAL A 20 -5.33 16.66 12.02
N SER A 21 -5.89 17.61 11.28
CA SER A 21 -7.27 18.07 11.46
C SER A 21 -8.28 17.11 10.85
N LYS A 22 -7.83 16.18 10.00
CA LYS A 22 -8.70 15.17 9.40
C LYS A 22 -9.11 14.12 10.44
N PRO A 23 -10.43 13.88 10.62
CA PRO A 23 -10.91 12.90 11.58
C PRO A 23 -10.56 11.46 11.18
N SER A 24 -10.20 11.21 9.91
CA SER A 24 -9.74 9.90 9.44
C SER A 24 -8.31 9.55 9.91
N ASN A 25 -7.49 10.53 10.25
CA ASN A 25 -6.12 10.34 10.73
C ASN A 25 -6.09 10.19 12.26
N LEU A 26 -6.10 8.95 12.74
CA LEU A 26 -6.27 8.63 14.17
C LEU A 26 -4.96 8.69 14.96
N LEU A 27 -3.84 8.33 14.32
CA LEU A 27 -2.50 8.45 14.88
C LEU A 27 -1.55 8.96 13.80
N VAL A 28 -0.89 10.08 14.08
CA VAL A 28 0.04 10.74 13.16
C VAL A 28 1.39 10.91 13.86
N VAL A 29 2.46 10.50 13.19
CA VAL A 29 3.80 10.44 13.76
C VAL A 29 4.82 11.14 12.86
N ARG A 30 5.73 11.89 13.48
CA ARG A 30 6.94 12.40 12.83
C ARG A 30 7.96 11.27 12.67
N LYS A 31 8.45 11.06 11.45
CA LYS A 31 9.51 10.12 11.11
C LYS A 31 10.77 10.88 10.69
N GLU A 32 11.84 10.75 11.46
CA GLU A 32 13.13 11.37 11.15
C GLU A 32 13.89 10.49 10.17
N SER A 33 13.78 10.82 8.89
CA SER A 33 14.41 10.06 7.82
C SER A 33 14.47 10.88 6.53
N PHE A 34 15.55 10.66 5.78
CA PHE A 34 15.70 11.16 4.41
C PHE A 34 14.99 10.28 3.37
N ALA A 35 14.17 9.32 3.81
CA ALA A 35 13.56 8.32 2.94
C ALA A 35 12.67 8.96 1.86
N VAL A 36 11.90 10.00 2.15
CA VAL A 36 10.93 10.55 1.19
C VAL A 36 11.60 11.08 -0.08
N THR A 37 12.73 11.81 0.03
CA THR A 37 13.48 12.27 -1.13
C THR A 37 14.40 11.20 -1.71
N ARG A 38 15.08 10.40 -0.87
CA ARG A 38 16.07 9.43 -1.33
C ARG A 38 15.46 8.16 -1.94
N TYR A 39 14.20 7.83 -1.64
CA TYR A 39 13.47 6.74 -2.33
C TYR A 39 13.40 6.98 -3.84
N THR A 40 13.30 8.24 -4.27
CA THR A 40 13.28 8.58 -5.71
C THR A 40 14.63 8.38 -6.42
N ARG A 41 15.71 8.13 -5.67
CA ARG A 41 17.09 8.12 -6.20
C ARG A 41 17.81 6.78 -6.07
N GLY A 42 17.23 5.72 -5.50
CA GLY A 42 18.00 4.46 -5.31
C GLY A 42 17.29 3.24 -4.73
N GLY A 43 16.05 2.94 -5.13
CA GLY A 43 15.37 1.71 -4.70
C GLY A 43 14.34 1.18 -5.71
N PHE A 44 13.83 -0.02 -5.44
CA PHE A 44 12.75 -0.61 -6.21
C PHE A 44 11.43 0.09 -5.89
N GLN A 45 10.91 0.85 -6.84
CA GLN A 45 9.62 1.54 -6.72
C GLN A 45 8.61 0.94 -7.68
N ALA A 46 7.33 1.18 -7.40
CA ALA A 46 6.30 0.93 -8.39
C ALA A 46 6.64 1.71 -9.67
N ASN A 47 6.36 1.10 -10.82
CA ASN A 47 6.39 1.75 -12.11
C ASN A 47 4.95 1.93 -12.61
N SER A 48 4.78 2.57 -13.77
CA SER A 48 3.44 2.74 -14.35
C SER A 48 2.72 1.41 -14.60
N ALA A 49 3.42 0.35 -15.03
CA ALA A 49 2.81 -0.95 -15.28
C ALA A 49 2.22 -1.56 -13.99
N LEU A 50 2.96 -1.49 -12.88
CA LEU A 50 2.48 -1.98 -11.58
C LEU A 50 1.32 -1.13 -11.03
N LEU A 51 1.33 0.20 -11.24
CA LEU A 51 0.18 1.02 -10.86
C LEU A 51 -1.06 0.65 -11.68
N THR A 52 -0.92 0.45 -12.98
CA THR A 52 -2.03 -0.02 -13.84
C THR A 52 -2.53 -1.40 -13.42
N GLU A 53 -1.64 -2.33 -13.04
CA GLU A 53 -2.06 -3.62 -12.47
C GLU A 53 -2.92 -3.41 -11.21
N ILE A 54 -2.46 -2.56 -10.30
CA ILE A 54 -3.10 -2.36 -8.98
C ILE A 54 -4.43 -1.60 -9.07
N TYR A 55 -4.52 -0.56 -9.90
CA TYR A 55 -5.65 0.38 -9.90
C TYR A 55 -6.61 0.19 -11.09
N ASP A 56 -6.13 -0.25 -12.26
CA ASP A 56 -6.94 -0.33 -13.47
C ASP A 56 -7.37 -1.77 -13.81
N GLN A 57 -6.45 -2.74 -13.68
CA GLN A 57 -6.71 -4.13 -14.07
C GLN A 57 -7.52 -4.90 -13.02
N ASP A 58 -7.24 -4.66 -11.74
CA ASP A 58 -8.00 -5.18 -10.61
C ASP A 58 -9.01 -4.12 -10.12
N ASN A 59 -10.01 -3.81 -10.94
CA ASN A 59 -11.00 -2.76 -10.69
C ASN A 59 -12.43 -3.28 -10.89
N PRO A 60 -13.07 -3.84 -9.83
CA PRO A 60 -14.44 -4.36 -9.91
C PRO A 60 -15.50 -3.27 -10.11
N GLN A 61 -15.17 -2.01 -9.86
CA GLN A 61 -16.08 -0.87 -10.06
C GLN A 61 -16.17 -0.44 -11.53
N GLY A 62 -15.21 -0.82 -12.37
CA GLY A 62 -15.15 -0.41 -13.77
C GLY A 62 -15.15 1.11 -13.99
N SER A 63 -14.70 1.89 -13.01
CA SER A 63 -14.65 3.35 -13.05
C SER A 63 -13.33 3.89 -12.50
N SER A 64 -12.99 5.15 -12.81
CA SER A 64 -11.71 5.75 -12.42
C SER A 64 -11.50 5.68 -10.89
N ASP A 65 -10.36 5.13 -10.47
CA ASP A 65 -9.93 5.11 -9.08
C ASP A 65 -9.06 6.34 -8.79
N PHE A 66 -9.50 7.19 -7.87
CA PHE A 66 -8.80 8.44 -7.51
C PHE A 66 -7.48 8.22 -6.77
N ARG A 67 -7.16 6.98 -6.38
CA ARG A 67 -5.89 6.60 -5.75
C ARG A 67 -4.77 6.29 -6.76
N ASP A 68 -5.07 6.25 -8.05
CA ASP A 68 -4.14 5.93 -9.16
C ASP A 68 -3.00 6.94 -9.37
N LEU A 69 -2.92 7.97 -8.53
CA LEU A 69 -1.97 9.08 -8.61
C LEU A 69 -0.52 8.59 -8.52
N GLY A 70 0.22 8.65 -9.63
CA GLY A 70 1.63 8.27 -9.71
C GLY A 70 2.54 9.41 -10.16
N TYR A 71 3.32 9.98 -9.24
CA TYR A 71 4.31 11.02 -9.55
C TYR A 71 5.72 10.45 -9.74
N GLY A 72 6.48 11.00 -10.67
CA GLY A 72 7.84 10.58 -10.96
C GLY A 72 8.62 11.63 -11.74
N PHE A 73 9.92 11.40 -11.92
CA PHE A 73 10.78 12.24 -12.75
C PHE A 73 10.83 11.70 -14.18
N SER A 74 10.99 12.57 -15.18
CA SER A 74 11.05 12.17 -16.59
C SER A 74 12.21 11.21 -16.91
N SER A 75 13.28 11.26 -16.13
CA SER A 75 14.45 10.39 -16.26
C SER A 75 14.30 9.03 -15.55
N SER A 76 13.12 8.71 -15.00
CA SER A 76 12.88 7.47 -14.25
C SER A 76 11.52 6.85 -14.57
N SER A 77 11.47 5.52 -14.62
CA SER A 77 10.22 4.75 -14.69
C SER A 77 9.51 4.67 -13.33
N ALA A 78 10.15 5.09 -12.24
CA ALA A 78 9.56 5.08 -10.91
C ALA A 78 8.35 6.01 -10.84
N ARG A 79 7.28 5.52 -10.20
CA ARG A 79 6.04 6.22 -9.91
C ARG A 79 5.71 6.06 -8.44
N THR A 80 5.30 7.15 -7.82
CA THR A 80 5.09 7.25 -6.39
C THR A 80 3.76 7.93 -6.09
N PRO A 81 2.90 7.30 -5.28
CA PRO A 81 1.76 7.97 -4.68
C PRO A 81 2.21 9.17 -3.83
N PRO A 82 1.64 10.37 -4.04
CA PRO A 82 2.05 11.61 -3.38
C PRO A 82 1.50 11.69 -1.95
N LYS A 83 1.75 10.67 -1.12
CA LYS A 83 1.24 10.60 0.27
C LYS A 83 2.10 11.37 1.27
N TYR A 84 3.41 11.49 1.01
CA TYR A 84 4.36 12.13 1.92
C TYR A 84 5.20 13.17 1.20
N THR A 85 5.55 14.22 1.94
CA THR A 85 6.53 15.23 1.53
C THR A 85 7.64 15.31 2.58
N GLU A 86 8.86 15.60 2.12
CA GLU A 86 9.97 15.86 3.04
C GLU A 86 9.82 17.26 3.62
N LEU A 87 10.04 17.35 4.93
CA LEU A 87 10.18 18.55 5.71
C LEU A 87 11.59 18.57 6.30
N PHE A 88 12.09 19.75 6.65
CA PHE A 88 13.46 19.91 7.11
C PHE A 88 13.52 20.77 8.36
N GLU A 89 14.20 20.26 9.39
CA GLU A 89 14.50 21.00 10.60
C GLU A 89 15.96 21.46 10.57
N TYR A 90 16.16 22.78 10.49
CA TYR A 90 17.47 23.39 10.46
C TYR A 90 18.07 23.49 11.86
N THR A 91 19.28 22.96 12.02
CA THR A 91 20.12 23.13 13.24
C THR A 91 21.13 24.26 13.08
N THR A 92 21.44 24.63 11.83
CA THR A 92 22.23 25.79 11.42
C THR A 92 21.60 26.41 10.18
N SER A 93 22.21 27.45 9.59
CA SER A 93 21.68 28.08 8.37
C SER A 93 21.63 27.16 7.14
N THR A 94 22.38 26.05 7.12
CA THR A 94 22.46 25.14 5.96
C THR A 94 22.40 23.65 6.30
N THR A 95 22.41 23.29 7.59
CA THR A 95 22.48 21.89 8.03
C THR A 95 21.32 21.57 8.96
N GLY A 96 20.87 20.32 8.94
CA GLY A 96 19.73 19.87 9.73
C GLY A 96 19.32 18.44 9.45
N PHE A 97 18.13 18.08 9.92
CA PHE A 97 17.56 16.75 9.79
C PHE A 97 16.29 16.80 8.94
N ALA A 98 16.22 15.90 7.96
CA ALA A 98 14.99 15.68 7.20
C ALA A 98 14.04 14.81 8.03
N TYR A 99 12.75 15.11 7.90
CA TYR A 99 11.68 14.31 8.46
C TYR A 99 10.47 14.34 7.55
N PHE A 100 9.51 13.48 7.82
CA PHE A 100 8.18 13.56 7.22
C PHE A 100 7.14 13.15 8.26
N ILE A 101 5.88 13.45 7.96
CA ILE A 101 4.75 13.08 8.81
C ILE A 101 4.06 11.89 8.17
N MET A 102 3.72 10.89 8.97
CA MET A 102 3.04 9.68 8.52
C MET A 102 1.84 9.39 9.42
N PRO A 103 0.63 9.22 8.87
CA PRO A 103 -0.47 8.57 9.56
C PRO A 103 -0.12 7.09 9.76
N GLU A 104 0.01 6.65 11.01
CA GLU A 104 0.29 5.26 11.37
C GLU A 104 -0.99 4.46 11.59
N LEU A 105 -2.11 5.13 11.91
CA LEU A 105 -3.42 4.52 12.05
C LEU A 105 -4.47 5.44 11.42
N ARG A 106 -5.22 4.90 10.48
CA ARG A 106 -6.30 5.61 9.77
C ARG A 106 -7.63 4.88 9.89
N SER A 107 -8.73 5.62 9.77
CA SER A 107 -10.08 5.06 9.80
C SER A 107 -10.33 4.01 8.71
N GLU A 108 -9.61 4.13 7.60
CA GLU A 108 -9.59 3.25 6.44
C GLU A 108 -9.06 1.86 6.81
N GLU A 109 -8.01 1.80 7.62
CA GLU A 109 -7.49 0.53 8.15
C GLU A 109 -8.51 -0.13 9.07
N VAL A 110 -9.16 0.65 9.94
CA VAL A 110 -10.21 0.14 10.82
C VAL A 110 -11.37 -0.44 9.99
N LEU A 111 -11.82 0.26 8.95
CA LEU A 111 -12.92 -0.22 8.10
C LEU A 111 -12.53 -1.47 7.31
N LEU A 112 -11.34 -1.49 6.68
CA LEU A 112 -10.86 -2.64 5.91
C LEU A 112 -10.63 -3.87 6.80
N ASN A 113 -10.13 -3.68 8.02
CA ASN A 113 -10.01 -4.76 9.01
C ASN A 113 -11.39 -5.27 9.46
N ARG A 114 -12.37 -4.38 9.62
CA ARG A 114 -13.76 -4.76 9.98
C ARG A 114 -14.43 -5.56 8.87
N MET A 115 -14.28 -5.14 7.61
CA MET A 115 -14.78 -5.87 6.44
C MET A 115 -14.18 -7.28 6.39
N GLU A 116 -12.87 -7.40 6.58
CA GLU A 116 -12.21 -8.71 6.63
C GLU A 116 -12.76 -9.59 7.77
N ALA A 117 -12.96 -9.03 8.97
CA ALA A 117 -13.54 -9.76 10.10
C ALA A 117 -14.97 -10.24 9.81
N TYR A 118 -15.83 -9.40 9.23
CA TYR A 118 -17.17 -9.79 8.81
C TYR A 118 -17.14 -10.95 7.80
N ILE A 119 -16.22 -10.93 6.83
CA ILE A 119 -16.05 -12.03 5.89
C ILE A 119 -15.68 -13.32 6.62
N MET A 120 -14.76 -13.26 7.59
CA MET A 120 -14.38 -14.43 8.40
C MET A 120 -15.57 -15.02 9.16
N GLU A 121 -16.43 -14.16 9.71
CA GLU A 121 -17.69 -14.51 10.40
C GLU A 121 -18.84 -14.90 9.44
N ASN A 122 -18.60 -14.94 8.13
CA ASN A 122 -19.61 -15.21 7.09
C ASN A 122 -20.76 -14.17 7.05
N ARG A 123 -20.49 -12.95 7.51
CA ARG A 123 -21.39 -11.79 7.46
C ARG A 123 -21.13 -10.96 6.21
N LEU A 124 -21.32 -11.58 5.05
CA LEU A 124 -20.88 -11.03 3.77
C LEU A 124 -21.61 -9.72 3.40
N GLU A 125 -22.91 -9.64 3.68
CA GLU A 125 -23.71 -8.42 3.45
C GLU A 125 -23.20 -7.23 4.28
N ASP A 126 -22.79 -7.45 5.53
CA ASP A 126 -22.22 -6.38 6.38
C ASP A 126 -20.89 -5.88 5.81
N ALA A 127 -20.03 -6.78 5.32
CA ALA A 127 -18.79 -6.42 4.64
C ALA A 127 -19.03 -5.65 3.34
N LEU A 128 -20.01 -6.10 2.55
CA LEU A 128 -20.38 -5.44 1.29
C LEU A 128 -20.97 -4.04 1.53
N ASN A 129 -21.78 -3.87 2.58
CA ASN A 129 -22.34 -2.58 2.96
C ASN A 129 -21.24 -1.57 3.35
N ASP A 130 -20.24 -2.03 4.09
CA ASP A 130 -19.05 -1.23 4.42
C ASP A 130 -18.28 -0.84 3.16
N TYR A 131 -18.05 -1.80 2.25
CA TYR A 131 -17.39 -1.53 0.98
C TYR A 131 -18.15 -0.50 0.14
N ASN A 132 -19.47 -0.66 0.02
CA ASN A 132 -20.34 0.26 -0.72
C ASN A 132 -20.42 1.66 -0.08
N THR A 133 -20.06 1.79 1.19
CA THR A 133 -19.88 3.10 1.85
C THR A 133 -18.53 3.73 1.52
N MET A 134 -17.47 2.92 1.40
CA MET A 134 -16.11 3.37 1.06
C MET A 134 -15.94 3.70 -0.43
N ALA A 135 -16.48 2.87 -1.32
CA ALA A 135 -16.22 2.96 -2.75
C ALA A 135 -16.55 4.32 -3.40
N PRO A 136 -17.65 5.02 -3.06
CA PRO A 136 -17.91 6.37 -3.59
C PRO A 136 -16.82 7.40 -3.25
N LEU A 137 -16.03 7.18 -2.20
CA LEU A 137 -14.93 8.05 -1.77
C LEU A 137 -13.59 7.74 -2.47
N ARG A 138 -13.56 6.68 -3.28
CA ARG A 138 -12.38 6.16 -3.98
C ARG A 138 -12.54 6.14 -5.48
N TYR A 139 -13.76 5.95 -5.97
CA TYR A 139 -14.04 5.78 -7.39
C TYR A 139 -15.04 6.82 -7.88
N SER A 140 -14.90 7.24 -9.14
CA SER A 140 -15.80 8.23 -9.76
C SER A 140 -17.27 7.79 -9.79
N ASN A 141 -17.54 6.49 -9.88
CA ASN A 141 -18.88 5.92 -9.78
C ASN A 141 -18.85 4.70 -8.86
N GLY A 142 -18.24 4.86 -7.69
CA GLY A 142 -18.05 3.76 -6.73
C GLY A 142 -19.29 3.39 -5.94
N GLY A 143 -19.40 2.12 -5.60
CA GLY A 143 -20.42 1.57 -4.69
C GLY A 143 -21.41 0.68 -5.43
N GLN A 144 -22.54 0.39 -4.79
CA GLN A 144 -23.68 -0.34 -5.36
C GLN A 144 -23.39 -1.78 -5.84
N LEU A 145 -22.21 -2.34 -5.60
CA LEU A 145 -21.95 -3.74 -5.95
C LEU A 145 -22.83 -4.65 -5.10
N THR A 146 -23.25 -5.76 -5.71
CA THR A 146 -23.90 -6.90 -5.07
C THR A 146 -22.89 -8.04 -4.85
N LEU A 147 -23.18 -8.96 -3.92
CA LEU A 147 -22.33 -10.15 -3.71
C LEU A 147 -22.16 -10.96 -5.00
N GLY A 148 -23.22 -11.07 -5.80
CA GLY A 148 -23.20 -11.77 -7.08
C GLY A 148 -22.26 -11.11 -8.11
N GLU A 149 -22.19 -9.78 -8.16
CA GLU A 149 -21.27 -9.06 -9.04
C GLU A 149 -19.82 -9.22 -8.60
N VAL A 150 -19.56 -9.16 -7.28
CA VAL A 150 -18.21 -9.41 -6.73
C VAL A 150 -17.77 -10.84 -7.02
N ALA A 151 -18.66 -11.82 -6.84
CA ALA A 151 -18.41 -13.23 -7.16
C ALA A 151 -18.21 -13.45 -8.67
N ALA A 152 -18.95 -12.75 -9.53
CA ALA A 152 -18.76 -12.83 -10.97
C ALA A 152 -17.40 -12.25 -11.41
N TYR A 153 -16.91 -11.22 -10.74
CA TYR A 153 -15.63 -10.58 -11.04
C TYR A 153 -14.43 -11.41 -10.56
N TYR A 154 -14.39 -11.80 -9.28
CA TYR A 154 -13.25 -12.51 -8.69
C TYR A 154 -13.33 -14.04 -8.85
N GLY A 155 -14.51 -14.59 -9.12
CA GLY A 155 -14.75 -16.03 -9.15
C GLY A 155 -14.81 -16.66 -7.75
N GLY A 156 -15.09 -17.98 -7.70
CA GLY A 156 -15.19 -18.72 -6.45
C GLY A 156 -16.52 -18.52 -5.71
N THR A 157 -16.52 -18.75 -4.39
CA THR A 157 -17.68 -18.47 -3.55
C THR A 157 -17.79 -16.97 -3.25
N GLU A 158 -18.97 -16.50 -2.84
CA GLU A 158 -19.14 -15.09 -2.41
C GLU A 158 -18.16 -14.71 -1.30
N LYS A 159 -17.84 -15.65 -0.39
CA LYS A 159 -16.87 -15.44 0.68
C LYS A 159 -15.46 -15.23 0.13
N ASP A 160 -15.01 -16.10 -0.79
CA ASP A 160 -13.67 -16.02 -1.40
C ASP A 160 -13.52 -14.75 -2.26
N ALA A 161 -14.58 -14.40 -2.98
CA ALA A 161 -14.64 -13.21 -3.81
C ALA A 161 -14.60 -11.92 -2.98
N MET A 162 -15.40 -11.84 -1.90
CA MET A 162 -15.37 -10.72 -0.96
C MET A 162 -14.01 -10.61 -0.28
N PHE A 163 -13.38 -11.73 0.06
CA PHE A 163 -12.03 -11.72 0.62
C PHE A 163 -11.03 -11.14 -0.37
N SER A 164 -11.08 -11.57 -1.64
CA SER A 164 -10.22 -11.06 -2.72
C SER A 164 -10.42 -9.56 -2.93
N LEU A 165 -11.67 -9.09 -2.94
CA LEU A 165 -12.02 -7.67 -2.99
C LEU A 165 -11.36 -6.87 -1.85
N VAL A 166 -11.51 -7.32 -0.60
CA VAL A 166 -10.93 -6.60 0.55
C VAL A 166 -9.41 -6.57 0.47
N ILE A 167 -8.76 -7.67 0.09
CA ILE A 167 -7.29 -7.69 -0.04
C ILE A 167 -6.81 -6.79 -1.20
N SER A 168 -7.55 -6.74 -2.31
CA SER A 168 -7.31 -5.79 -3.41
C SER A 168 -7.39 -4.35 -2.93
N GLU A 169 -8.48 -3.98 -2.25
CA GLU A 169 -8.68 -2.64 -1.72
C GLU A 169 -7.62 -2.24 -0.69
N ARG A 170 -7.18 -3.17 0.16
CA ARG A 170 -6.04 -2.94 1.06
C ARG A 170 -4.74 -2.65 0.29
N ARG A 171 -4.48 -3.39 -0.79
CA ARG A 171 -3.28 -3.17 -1.64
C ARG A 171 -3.30 -1.79 -2.28
N LYS A 172 -4.46 -1.34 -2.78
CA LYS A 172 -4.67 0.00 -3.36
C LYS A 172 -4.56 1.10 -2.31
N GLU A 173 -5.28 0.94 -1.20
CA GLU A 173 -5.39 1.95 -0.14
C GLU A 173 -4.06 2.17 0.56
N PHE A 174 -3.32 1.09 0.89
CA PHE A 174 -2.12 1.15 1.72
C PHE A 174 -0.79 1.10 0.95
N LEU A 175 -0.83 1.36 -0.37
CA LEU A 175 0.40 1.51 -1.14
C LEU A 175 1.25 2.63 -0.51
N ARG A 176 2.53 2.34 -0.25
CA ARG A 176 3.51 3.19 0.48
C ARG A 176 3.28 3.36 2.00
N GLU A 177 2.33 2.66 2.61
CA GLU A 177 2.09 2.72 4.07
C GLU A 177 2.71 1.55 4.84
N GLY A 178 3.44 0.65 4.17
CA GLY A 178 4.16 -0.46 4.81
C GLY A 178 3.30 -1.69 5.17
N LEU A 179 1.99 -1.64 4.97
CA LEU A 179 1.07 -2.71 5.37
C LEU A 179 1.09 -3.95 4.46
N ARG A 180 1.51 -3.82 3.20
CA ARG A 180 1.48 -4.93 2.22
C ARG A 180 2.35 -6.12 2.63
N TRP A 181 3.47 -5.90 3.30
CA TRP A 181 4.35 -6.99 3.74
C TRP A 181 3.66 -7.89 4.78
N PHE A 182 2.86 -7.29 5.67
CA PHE A 182 2.09 -8.06 6.64
C PHE A 182 1.00 -8.89 5.97
N ASP A 183 0.30 -8.32 4.97
CA ASP A 183 -0.67 -9.06 4.16
C ASP A 183 -0.02 -10.22 3.40
N ILE A 184 1.15 -10.00 2.79
CA ILE A 184 1.93 -11.06 2.12
C ILE A 184 2.22 -12.22 3.08
N LYS A 185 2.69 -11.92 4.29
CA LYS A 185 3.07 -12.94 5.28
C LYS A 185 1.88 -13.72 5.80
N ARG A 186 0.84 -13.03 6.27
CA ARG A 186 -0.31 -13.68 6.93
C ARG A 186 -1.17 -14.50 5.97
N LEU A 187 -1.12 -14.19 4.67
CA LEU A 187 -1.85 -14.89 3.62
C LEU A 187 -1.00 -15.90 2.85
N GLY A 188 0.29 -16.01 3.17
CA GLY A 188 1.21 -16.91 2.46
C GLY A 188 1.34 -16.56 0.97
N LEU A 189 1.31 -15.27 0.60
CA LEU A 189 1.43 -14.87 -0.80
C LEU A 189 2.87 -14.99 -1.28
N GLU A 190 3.07 -15.48 -2.48
CA GLU A 190 4.37 -15.43 -3.15
C GLU A 190 4.78 -13.97 -3.42
N VAL A 191 6.08 -13.70 -3.31
CA VAL A 191 6.68 -12.45 -3.78
C VAL A 191 7.58 -12.76 -4.94
N TYR A 192 7.22 -12.25 -6.12
CA TYR A 192 8.07 -12.24 -7.30
C TYR A 192 8.58 -10.81 -7.52
N HIS A 193 9.90 -10.64 -7.61
CA HIS A 193 10.52 -9.33 -7.73
C HIS A 193 11.61 -9.32 -8.81
N VAL A 194 11.42 -8.50 -9.85
CA VAL A 194 12.43 -8.29 -10.89
C VAL A 194 13.48 -7.29 -10.40
N VAL A 195 14.72 -7.75 -10.27
CA VAL A 195 15.88 -6.97 -9.81
C VAL A 195 16.53 -6.21 -10.97
N SER A 196 16.66 -6.85 -12.15
CA SER A 196 17.19 -6.20 -13.34
C SER A 196 16.65 -6.79 -14.64
N THR A 197 16.65 -5.97 -15.68
CA THR A 197 16.32 -6.35 -17.05
C THR A 197 17.45 -5.95 -18.00
N ASP A 198 17.54 -6.60 -19.15
CA ASP A 198 18.42 -6.17 -20.24
C ASP A 198 17.86 -4.96 -21.00
N GLY A 199 18.54 -4.54 -22.07
CA GLY A 199 18.13 -3.42 -22.92
C GLY A 199 16.85 -3.67 -23.72
N ASP A 200 16.43 -4.94 -23.86
CA ASP A 200 15.21 -5.36 -24.56
C ASP A 200 14.04 -5.60 -23.59
N GLY A 201 14.28 -5.44 -22.28
CA GLY A 201 13.29 -5.60 -21.22
C GLY A 201 13.12 -7.03 -20.71
N ASN A 202 13.99 -7.97 -21.11
CA ASN A 202 13.96 -9.33 -20.58
C ASN A 202 14.52 -9.35 -19.16
N VAL A 203 13.92 -10.17 -18.28
CA VAL A 203 14.40 -10.35 -16.90
C VAL A 203 15.78 -11.00 -16.90
N VAL A 204 16.75 -10.33 -16.29
CA VAL A 204 18.13 -10.81 -16.11
C VAL A 204 18.33 -11.35 -14.70
N THR A 205 17.71 -10.73 -13.72
CA THR A 205 17.78 -11.17 -12.33
C THR A 205 16.45 -10.89 -11.65
N ASP A 206 15.95 -11.89 -10.95
CA ASP A 206 14.76 -11.82 -10.12
C ASP A 206 15.02 -12.45 -8.75
N VAL A 207 14.10 -12.18 -7.81
CA VAL A 207 14.04 -12.79 -6.50
C VAL A 207 12.63 -13.26 -6.28
N THR A 208 12.49 -14.55 -5.97
CA THR A 208 11.21 -15.16 -5.60
C THR A 208 11.26 -15.63 -4.15
N LEU A 209 10.25 -15.27 -3.36
CA LEU A 209 9.97 -15.83 -2.05
C LEU A 209 8.64 -16.58 -2.12
N ALA A 210 8.71 -17.91 -2.04
CA ALA A 210 7.54 -18.78 -2.03
C ALA A 210 6.57 -18.44 -0.88
N GLY A 211 5.32 -18.88 -0.95
CA GLY A 211 4.27 -18.56 0.03
C GLY A 211 4.68 -18.79 1.50
N ASP A 212 5.34 -19.91 1.77
CA ASP A 212 5.83 -20.39 3.06
C ASP A 212 7.32 -20.08 3.33
N ASP A 213 7.96 -19.26 2.50
CA ASP A 213 9.38 -18.93 2.64
C ASP A 213 9.68 -18.20 3.96
N LEU A 214 10.53 -18.80 4.78
CA LEU A 214 10.88 -18.31 6.12
C LEU A 214 11.67 -16.99 6.09
N ARG A 215 12.31 -16.66 4.95
CA ARG A 215 13.04 -15.40 4.75
C ARG A 215 12.12 -14.17 4.70
N LYS A 216 10.81 -14.35 4.75
CA LYS A 216 9.86 -13.24 4.94
C LYS A 216 9.90 -12.65 6.37
N ALA A 217 10.62 -13.27 7.30
CA ALA A 217 10.94 -12.70 8.60
C ALA A 217 12.35 -12.11 8.58
N GLU A 218 12.48 -10.79 8.80
CA GLU A 218 13.79 -10.12 8.93
C GLU A 218 14.70 -10.86 9.92
N GLN A 219 15.97 -11.06 9.55
CA GLN A 219 16.93 -11.71 10.44
C GLN A 219 17.20 -10.85 11.68
N LEU A 220 17.42 -11.50 12.81
CA LEU A 220 17.82 -10.85 14.03
C LEU A 220 19.20 -10.16 13.85
N PRO A 221 19.45 -9.05 14.56
CA PRO A 221 20.74 -8.38 14.47
C PRO A 221 21.89 -9.33 14.82
N ALA A 222 22.98 -9.29 14.04
CA ALA A 222 24.14 -10.17 14.26
C ALA A 222 24.69 -10.14 15.70
N LYS A 223 24.58 -8.98 16.38
CA LYS A 223 24.94 -8.84 17.79
C LYS A 223 24.04 -9.67 18.71
N ALA A 224 22.74 -9.75 18.46
CA ALA A 224 21.81 -10.58 19.22
C ALA A 224 22.18 -12.07 19.08
N ILE A 225 22.45 -12.51 17.85
CA ILE A 225 22.85 -13.89 17.53
C ILE A 225 24.18 -14.25 18.22
N ALA A 226 25.18 -13.37 18.11
CA ALA A 226 26.47 -13.55 18.78
C ALA A 226 26.38 -13.59 20.32
N ASN A 227 25.28 -13.09 20.90
CA ASN A 227 24.99 -13.18 22.34
C ASN A 227 24.04 -14.35 22.70
N GLY A 228 23.85 -15.30 21.79
CA GLY A 228 23.16 -16.57 22.06
C GLY A 228 21.67 -16.58 21.75
N ILE A 229 21.13 -15.57 21.06
CA ILE A 229 19.75 -15.64 20.56
C ILE A 229 19.74 -16.46 19.26
N GLU A 230 18.88 -17.47 19.19
CA GLU A 230 18.71 -18.31 18.01
C GLU A 230 18.25 -17.47 16.80
N GLU A 231 18.88 -17.70 15.65
CA GLU A 231 18.57 -16.98 14.43
C GLU A 231 17.21 -17.37 13.84
N ASN A 232 16.61 -16.46 13.07
CA ASN A 232 15.44 -16.82 12.29
C ASN A 232 15.83 -17.83 11.20
N PRO A 233 15.00 -18.86 10.96
CA PRO A 233 15.30 -19.89 9.96
C PRO A 233 15.24 -19.34 8.53
N GLY A 234 15.98 -19.97 7.61
CA GLY A 234 15.97 -19.66 6.18
C GLY A 234 17.08 -18.70 5.69
N TYR A 235 17.98 -18.28 6.58
CA TYR A 235 19.14 -17.45 6.26
C TYR A 235 20.43 -18.25 6.10
#